data_AF-A0A954RMK3-F1
#
_entry.id   AF-A0A954RMK3-F1
#
_cell.length_a   1.000
_cell.length_b   1.000
_cell.length_c   1.000
_cell.angle_alpha   90.00
_cell.angle_beta   90.00
_cell.angle_gamma   90.00
#
_symmetry.space_group_name_H-M   'P 1'
#
loop_
_entity.id
_entity.type
_entity.pdbx_description
1 polymer ?
#
loop_
_entity_poly.entity_id
_entity_poly.type
_entity_poly.pdbx_seq_one_letter_code
_entity_poly.pdbx_strand_id
1 'polypeptide(L)'
;KRIAMQLEESPLQTLPSFLEMLADSRAKLNNMMPRWWLACDYEPLARSEDGLAWELRGQGVQVKTEDSLVSDDGSIKAVAGRTNPIATRWAEQMTRQYDELSREAAVFGQLRNLMDISVIAALVRKEQLIERAECPLPTLTGENNDFTLQAWNPPKTVATQCSFVKRNREFLITASGGVQIDNWQVASQSQVSPRVAEVRNENPHVGGRWWW
;
A
#
# COMPACT_ATOMS: atom_id res chain seq x y z
N LYS A 1 -0.92 7.16 8.99
CA LYS A 1 -1.73 6.80 10.20
C LYS A 1 -1.54 7.82 11.31
N ARG A 2 -0.31 7.98 11.83
CA ARG A 2 0.00 9.01 12.84
C ARG A 2 -0.37 10.42 12.37
N ILE A 3 -0.10 10.72 11.10
CA ILE A 3 -0.55 11.95 10.42
C ILE A 3 -2.07 12.16 10.50
N ALA A 4 -2.89 11.14 10.17
CA ALA A 4 -4.35 11.25 10.20
C ALA A 4 -4.85 11.61 11.61
N MET A 5 -4.25 10.99 12.63
CA MET A 5 -4.61 11.12 14.04
C MET A 5 -3.94 12.33 14.72
N GLN A 6 -3.21 13.16 13.97
CA GLN A 6 -2.45 14.31 14.48
C GLN A 6 -1.45 13.92 15.59
N LEU A 7 -0.94 12.69 15.57
CA LEU A 7 0.11 12.23 16.48
C LEU A 7 1.51 12.56 15.95
N GLU A 8 1.62 12.78 14.65
CA GLU A 8 2.79 13.29 13.96
C GLU A 8 2.33 14.33 12.95
N GLU A 9 3.10 15.40 12.81
CA GLU A 9 2.88 16.38 11.76
C GLU A 9 3.12 15.75 10.38
N SER A 10 2.32 16.17 9.41
CA SER A 10 2.59 15.81 8.02
C SER A 10 3.86 16.54 7.56
N PRO A 11 4.78 15.86 6.86
CA PRO A 11 5.88 16.55 6.21
C PRO A 11 5.39 17.44 5.05
N LEU A 12 4.16 17.24 4.57
CA LEU A 12 3.52 18.05 3.54
C LEU A 12 2.50 19.01 4.17
N GLN A 13 2.68 20.31 3.97
CA GLN A 13 1.70 21.33 4.38
C GLN A 13 0.34 21.15 3.70
N THR A 14 0.34 20.56 2.50
CA THR A 14 -0.87 20.28 1.72
C THR A 14 -1.62 19.02 2.17
N LEU A 15 -1.16 18.34 3.22
CA LEU A 15 -1.83 17.18 3.81
C LEU A 15 -2.13 17.43 5.30
N PRO A 16 -3.22 18.13 5.62
CA PRO A 16 -3.64 18.27 7.02
C PRO A 16 -4.03 16.90 7.60
N SER A 17 -4.03 16.81 8.92
CA SER A 17 -4.59 15.68 9.64
C SER A 17 -6.11 15.59 9.41
N PHE A 18 -6.68 14.40 9.60
CA PHE A 18 -8.13 14.24 9.55
C PHE A 18 -8.82 15.08 10.65
N LEU A 19 -8.16 15.23 11.80
CA LEU A 19 -8.68 16.03 12.92
C LEU A 19 -8.80 17.51 12.56
N GLU A 20 -7.82 18.07 11.86
CA GLU A 20 -7.87 19.45 11.35
C GLU A 20 -8.98 19.61 10.30
N MET A 21 -9.06 18.70 9.32
CA MET A 21 -10.14 18.73 8.32
C MET A 21 -11.55 18.66 8.96
N LEU A 22 -11.67 17.91 10.06
CA LEU A 22 -12.91 17.77 10.78
C LEU A 22 -13.24 19.00 11.64
N ALA A 23 -12.24 19.63 12.27
CA ALA A 23 -12.40 20.85 13.03
C ALA A 23 -12.88 22.01 12.13
N ASP A 24 -12.31 22.11 10.93
CA ASP A 24 -12.73 23.08 9.91
C ASP A 24 -14.14 22.78 9.36
N SER A 25 -14.58 21.53 9.48
CA SER A 25 -15.93 21.13 9.10
C SER A 25 -16.97 21.44 10.20
N ARG A 26 -18.17 21.85 9.77
CA ARG A 26 -19.36 21.91 10.64
C ARG A 26 -20.08 20.56 10.77
N ALA A 27 -19.39 19.44 10.48
CA ALA A 27 -19.99 18.11 10.53
C ALA A 27 -20.28 17.68 11.98
N LYS A 28 -21.42 16.99 12.18
CA LYS A 28 -21.77 16.35 13.47
C LYS A 28 -20.92 15.09 13.69
N LEU A 29 -20.45 14.88 14.92
CA LEU A 29 -19.66 13.71 15.28
C LEU A 29 -20.60 12.62 15.83
N ASN A 30 -21.04 11.71 14.97
CA ASN A 30 -21.89 10.58 15.39
C ASN A 30 -21.05 9.38 15.82
N ASN A 31 -20.54 9.33 17.05
CA ASN A 31 -19.82 8.19 17.65
C ASN A 31 -18.92 7.43 16.64
N MET A 32 -18.03 8.17 15.97
CA MET A 32 -17.35 7.73 14.76
C MET A 32 -15.97 7.17 15.10
N MET A 33 -15.62 6.03 14.51
CA MET A 33 -14.25 5.51 14.52
C MET A 33 -13.81 5.18 13.08
N PRO A 34 -13.34 6.18 12.31
CA PRO A 34 -12.79 5.91 10.98
C PRO A 34 -11.47 5.12 11.11
N ARG A 35 -11.31 4.12 10.26
CA ARG A 35 -10.11 3.30 10.16
C ARG A 35 -9.48 3.46 8.78
N TRP A 36 -8.18 3.77 8.76
CA TRP A 36 -7.38 3.81 7.55
C TRP A 36 -6.34 2.68 7.48
N TRP A 37 -6.13 2.16 6.29
CA TRP A 37 -5.03 1.24 5.98
C TRP A 37 -4.48 1.51 4.58
N LEU A 38 -3.25 1.04 4.33
CA LEU A 38 -2.60 1.12 3.03
C LEU A 38 -2.78 -0.21 2.32
N ALA A 39 -3.20 -0.18 1.07
CA ALA A 39 -3.44 -1.35 0.24
C ALA A 39 -2.78 -1.17 -1.14
N CYS A 40 -2.53 -2.29 -1.82
CA CYS A 40 -2.06 -2.29 -3.20
C CYS A 40 -3.05 -1.54 -4.14
N ASP A 41 -2.53 -0.71 -5.03
CA ASP A 41 -3.28 0.08 -6.02
C ASP A 41 -2.58 0.06 -7.38
N TYR A 42 -2.65 -1.10 -8.03
CA TYR A 42 -2.06 -1.32 -9.34
C TYR A 42 -3.13 -1.44 -10.39
N GLU A 43 -2.82 -0.96 -11.59
CA GLU A 43 -3.54 -1.35 -12.79
C GLU A 43 -3.19 -2.80 -13.14
N PRO A 44 -3.97 -3.50 -14.00
CA PRO A 44 -3.56 -4.79 -14.53
C PRO A 44 -2.13 -4.73 -15.07
N LEU A 45 -1.32 -5.76 -14.86
CA LEU A 45 0.04 -5.79 -15.39
C LEU A 45 -0.02 -5.76 -16.93
N ALA A 46 0.74 -4.89 -17.57
CA ALA A 46 0.87 -4.97 -19.02
C ALA A 46 1.92 -6.02 -19.37
N ARG A 47 1.67 -6.81 -20.41
CA ARG A 47 2.59 -7.83 -20.90
C ARG A 47 2.72 -7.83 -22.40
N SER A 48 3.88 -8.26 -22.91
CA SER A 48 4.02 -8.64 -24.30
C SER A 48 3.20 -9.90 -24.62
N GLU A 49 2.91 -10.11 -25.89
CA GLU A 49 2.12 -11.28 -26.33
C GLU A 49 2.80 -12.61 -25.95
N ASP A 50 4.12 -12.68 -26.12
CA ASP A 50 4.97 -13.82 -25.74
C ASP A 50 5.19 -13.97 -24.22
N GLY A 51 4.76 -12.98 -23.41
CA GLY A 51 4.90 -13.00 -21.96
C GLY A 51 6.34 -12.88 -21.46
N LEU A 52 7.27 -12.40 -22.29
CA LEU A 52 8.68 -12.21 -21.95
C LEU A 52 9.00 -10.79 -21.45
N ALA A 53 8.07 -9.86 -21.58
CA ALA A 53 8.19 -8.51 -21.01
C ALA A 53 6.91 -8.15 -20.25
N TRP A 54 7.10 -7.47 -19.12
CA TRP A 54 6.05 -7.09 -18.19
C TRP A 54 6.28 -5.67 -17.68
N GLU A 55 5.20 -4.97 -17.40
CA GLU A 55 5.21 -3.61 -16.86
C GLU A 55 4.29 -3.57 -15.63
N LEU A 56 4.85 -3.12 -14.51
CA LEU A 56 4.10 -2.79 -13.30
C LEU A 56 3.51 -1.39 -13.46
N ARG A 57 2.19 -1.25 -13.29
CA ARG A 57 1.45 -0.03 -13.62
C ARG A 57 0.57 0.42 -12.46
N GLY A 58 0.25 1.72 -12.45
CA GLY A 58 -0.50 2.36 -11.38
C GLY A 58 0.39 2.94 -10.29
N GLN A 59 -0.25 3.46 -9.24
CA GLN A 59 0.41 4.20 -8.15
C GLN A 59 1.06 3.27 -7.11
N GLY A 60 0.66 2.00 -7.10
CA GLY A 60 1.14 0.95 -6.22
C GLY A 60 0.53 0.96 -4.82
N VAL A 61 0.23 2.14 -4.27
CA VAL A 61 -0.36 2.27 -2.92
C VAL A 61 -1.59 3.18 -2.94
N GLN A 62 -2.67 2.74 -2.29
CA GLN A 62 -3.84 3.55 -1.97
C GLN A 62 -4.13 3.51 -0.47
N VAL A 63 -4.60 4.62 0.07
CA VAL A 63 -5.21 4.66 1.40
C VAL A 63 -6.68 4.29 1.28
N LYS A 64 -7.08 3.25 1.99
CA LYS A 64 -8.49 2.85 2.15
C LYS A 64 -9.03 3.38 3.47
N THR A 65 -10.34 3.57 3.55
CA THR A 65 -11.04 3.94 4.78
C THR A 65 -12.33 3.12 4.97
N GLU A 66 -12.66 2.79 6.22
CA GLU A 66 -13.97 2.24 6.63
C GLU A 66 -14.42 2.90 7.93
N ASP A 67 -15.73 3.00 8.17
CA ASP A 67 -16.25 3.38 9.48
C ASP A 67 -16.55 2.13 10.32
N SER A 68 -16.17 2.18 11.60
CA SER A 68 -16.60 1.21 12.61
C SER A 68 -17.53 1.86 13.63
N LEU A 69 -18.56 1.13 14.06
CA LEU A 69 -19.43 1.50 15.17
C LEU A 69 -19.10 0.67 16.40
N VAL A 70 -19.11 1.32 17.57
CA VAL A 70 -19.11 0.63 18.87
C VAL A 70 -20.56 0.32 19.23
N SER A 71 -20.86 -0.96 19.40
CA SER A 71 -22.16 -1.43 19.90
C SER A 71 -22.24 -1.23 21.41
N ASP A 72 -23.45 -1.26 21.98
CA ASP A 72 -23.67 -1.03 23.43
C ASP A 72 -22.95 -2.06 24.34
N ASP A 73 -22.59 -3.22 23.79
CA ASP A 73 -21.80 -4.27 24.45
C ASP A 73 -20.27 -4.06 24.37
N GLY A 74 -19.83 -2.94 23.79
CA GLY A 74 -18.42 -2.62 23.56
C GLY A 74 -17.80 -3.30 22.34
N SER A 75 -18.57 -4.10 21.58
CA SER A 75 -18.07 -4.73 20.35
C SER A 75 -17.94 -3.72 19.21
N ILE A 76 -16.85 -3.84 18.44
CA ILE A 76 -16.60 -3.01 17.27
C ILE A 76 -17.11 -3.73 16.03
N LYS A 77 -18.08 -3.14 15.32
CA LYS A 77 -18.59 -3.66 14.05
C LYS A 77 -18.24 -2.70 12.93
N ALA A 78 -17.50 -3.18 11.92
CA ALA A 78 -17.33 -2.48 10.67
C ALA A 78 -18.70 -2.34 9.99
N VAL A 79 -19.09 -1.13 9.61
CA VAL A 79 -20.32 -0.90 8.86
C VAL A 79 -19.94 -0.82 7.39
N ALA A 80 -19.95 -1.98 6.73
CA ALA A 80 -19.70 -2.06 5.30
C ALA A 80 -20.62 -1.09 4.54
N GLY A 81 -20.04 -0.19 3.74
CA GLY A 81 -20.76 0.76 2.89
C GLY A 81 -21.14 2.10 3.54
N ARG A 82 -20.80 2.36 4.80
CA ARG A 82 -20.79 3.73 5.36
C ARG A 82 -19.35 4.18 5.54
N THR A 83 -18.99 5.24 4.83
CA THR A 83 -17.70 5.92 4.97
C THR A 83 -17.92 7.40 5.19
N ASN A 84 -17.34 7.96 6.25
CA ASN A 84 -17.33 9.38 6.51
C ASN A 84 -16.75 10.14 5.29
N PRO A 85 -17.49 11.08 4.68
CA PRO A 85 -17.00 11.83 3.52
C PRO A 85 -15.66 12.55 3.78
N ILE A 86 -15.41 13.00 5.01
CA ILE A 86 -14.15 13.65 5.40
C ILE A 86 -13.02 12.61 5.50
N ALA A 87 -13.30 11.43 6.06
CA ALA A 87 -12.31 10.36 6.13
C ALA A 87 -11.95 9.82 4.73
N THR A 88 -12.94 9.74 3.84
CA THR A 88 -12.74 9.41 2.42
C THR A 88 -11.90 10.46 1.72
N ARG A 89 -12.24 11.75 1.87
CA ARG A 89 -11.45 12.84 1.29
C ARG A 89 -10.01 12.84 1.79
N TRP A 90 -9.79 12.61 3.08
CA TRP A 90 -8.44 12.52 3.65
C TRP A 90 -7.67 11.34 3.05
N ALA A 91 -8.31 10.17 2.94
CA ALA A 91 -7.70 8.99 2.32
C ALA A 91 -7.33 9.23 0.84
N GLU A 92 -8.24 9.83 0.06
CA GLU A 92 -7.97 10.21 -1.33
C GLU A 92 -6.86 11.26 -1.45
N GLN A 93 -6.80 12.23 -0.55
CA GLN A 93 -5.78 13.27 -0.55
C GLN A 93 -4.39 12.71 -0.23
N MET A 94 -4.29 11.87 0.80
CA MET A 94 -3.05 11.17 1.12
C MET A 94 -2.61 10.29 -0.05
N THR A 95 -3.55 9.55 -0.65
CA THR A 95 -3.31 8.73 -1.84
C THR A 95 -2.72 9.57 -2.98
N ARG A 96 -3.40 10.66 -3.38
CA ARG A 96 -2.92 11.56 -4.45
C ARG A 96 -1.55 12.18 -4.17
N GLN A 97 -1.19 12.36 -2.90
CA GLN A 97 0.07 12.98 -2.48
C GLN A 97 1.12 11.94 -2.05
N TYR A 98 0.88 10.65 -2.28
CA TYR A 98 1.76 9.58 -1.79
C TYR A 98 3.17 9.67 -2.38
N ASP A 99 3.30 10.09 -3.64
CA ASP A 99 4.59 10.30 -4.29
C ASP A 99 5.42 11.36 -3.58
N GLU A 100 4.81 12.50 -3.26
CA GLU A 100 5.48 13.58 -2.54
C GLU A 100 5.80 13.17 -1.11
N LEU A 101 4.87 12.48 -0.43
CA LEU A 101 5.10 11.91 0.90
C LEU A 101 6.29 10.96 0.92
N SER A 102 6.47 10.18 -0.15
CA SER A 102 7.57 9.22 -0.26
C SER A 102 8.93 9.88 -0.46
N ARG A 103 8.97 11.10 -1.03
CA ARG A 103 10.19 11.90 -1.15
C ARG A 103 10.60 12.49 0.19
N GLU A 104 9.63 13.01 0.95
CA GLU A 104 9.89 13.66 2.24
C GLU A 104 10.09 12.67 3.39
N ALA A 105 9.38 11.54 3.37
CA ALA A 105 9.47 10.52 4.41
C ALA A 105 9.65 9.12 3.79
N ALA A 106 10.91 8.66 3.81
CA ALA A 106 11.36 7.43 3.17
C ALA A 106 10.52 6.17 3.51
N VAL A 107 9.90 6.13 4.70
CA VAL A 107 9.03 5.01 5.12
C VAL A 107 7.89 4.74 4.15
N PHE A 108 7.34 5.77 3.48
CA PHE A 108 6.26 5.60 2.51
C PHE A 108 6.78 4.99 1.20
N GLY A 109 7.95 5.43 0.73
CA GLY A 109 8.63 4.85 -0.43
C GLY A 109 9.07 3.40 -0.17
N GLN A 110 9.61 3.12 1.02
CA GLN A 110 9.97 1.76 1.44
C GLN A 110 8.76 0.82 1.44
N LEU A 111 7.60 1.28 1.90
CA LEU A 111 6.38 0.49 1.86
C LEU A 111 5.94 0.20 0.42
N ARG A 112 5.99 1.19 -0.48
CA ARG A 112 5.68 0.97 -1.91
C ARG A 112 6.63 -0.06 -2.52
N ASN A 113 7.94 0.08 -2.28
CA ASN A 113 8.94 -0.87 -2.77
C ASN A 113 8.66 -2.31 -2.27
N LEU A 114 8.22 -2.46 -1.02
CA LEU A 114 7.81 -3.76 -0.49
C LEU A 114 6.57 -4.33 -1.18
N MET A 115 5.60 -3.49 -1.55
CA MET A 115 4.45 -3.92 -2.34
C MET A 115 4.87 -4.32 -3.76
N ASP A 116 5.70 -3.49 -4.42
CA ASP A 116 6.18 -3.73 -5.79
C ASP A 116 6.94 -5.05 -5.89
N ILE A 117 7.92 -5.28 -5.01
CA ILE A 117 8.70 -6.53 -5.01
C ILE A 117 7.83 -7.74 -4.67
N SER A 118 6.80 -7.58 -3.83
CA SER A 118 5.86 -8.65 -3.50
C SER A 118 5.01 -9.04 -4.70
N VAL A 119 4.58 -8.07 -5.51
CA VAL A 119 3.83 -8.29 -6.77
C VAL A 119 4.74 -8.94 -7.82
N ILE A 120 5.96 -8.43 -7.99
CA ILE A 120 6.95 -8.98 -8.93
C ILE A 120 7.29 -10.42 -8.55
N ALA A 121 7.54 -10.72 -7.27
CA ALA A 121 7.81 -12.08 -6.82
C ALA A 121 6.63 -13.03 -7.10
N ALA A 122 5.39 -12.57 -6.86
CA ALA A 122 4.19 -13.34 -7.19
C ALA A 122 4.07 -13.59 -8.70
N LEU A 123 4.36 -12.58 -9.55
CA LEU A 123 4.39 -12.70 -11.00
C LEU A 123 5.43 -13.72 -11.48
N VAL A 124 6.67 -13.61 -11.00
CA VAL A 124 7.77 -14.52 -11.35
C VAL A 124 7.40 -15.97 -11.08
N ARG A 125 6.82 -16.22 -9.90
CA ARG A 125 6.34 -17.56 -9.49
C ARG A 125 5.16 -18.04 -10.32
N LYS A 126 4.18 -17.16 -10.59
CA LYS A 126 2.95 -17.50 -11.32
C LYS A 126 3.24 -17.89 -12.77
N GLU A 127 4.09 -17.11 -13.44
CA GLU A 127 4.37 -17.26 -14.88
C GLU A 127 5.58 -18.15 -15.17
N GLN A 128 6.24 -18.70 -14.13
CA GLN A 128 7.43 -19.55 -14.24
C GLN A 128 8.55 -18.83 -15.01
N LEU A 129 8.79 -17.57 -14.66
CA LEU A 129 9.71 -16.72 -15.44
C LEU A 129 11.17 -17.15 -15.29
N ILE A 130 11.54 -17.77 -14.18
CA ILE A 130 12.90 -18.31 -13.95
C ILE A 130 13.18 -19.45 -14.93
N GLU A 131 12.21 -20.36 -15.07
CA GLU A 131 12.28 -21.51 -15.96
C GLU A 131 12.25 -21.08 -17.42
N ARG A 132 11.36 -20.15 -17.79
CA ARG A 132 11.31 -19.60 -19.16
C ARG A 132 12.58 -18.85 -19.56
N ALA A 133 13.26 -18.24 -18.60
CA ALA A 133 14.53 -17.54 -18.82
C ALA A 133 15.74 -18.49 -18.79
N GLU A 134 15.55 -19.78 -18.47
CA GLU A 134 16.63 -20.76 -18.27
C GLU A 134 17.71 -20.25 -17.29
N CYS A 135 17.30 -19.47 -16.28
CA CYS A 135 18.20 -18.78 -15.37
C CYS A 135 17.98 -19.29 -13.93
N PRO A 136 18.54 -20.44 -13.55
CA PRO A 136 18.36 -20.97 -12.20
C PRO A 136 19.01 -20.02 -11.17
N LEU A 137 18.27 -19.72 -10.10
CA LEU A 137 18.71 -18.82 -9.01
C LEU A 137 18.72 -19.54 -7.65
N PRO A 138 19.44 -20.67 -7.50
CA PRO A 138 19.30 -21.58 -6.36
C PRO A 138 19.67 -20.95 -5.02
N THR A 139 20.55 -19.94 -5.01
CA THR A 139 20.88 -19.15 -3.82
C THR A 139 19.73 -18.23 -3.38
N LEU A 140 19.01 -17.62 -4.33
CA LEU A 140 17.90 -16.71 -4.05
C LEU A 140 16.60 -17.46 -3.73
N THR A 141 16.37 -18.63 -4.33
CA THR A 141 15.20 -19.48 -4.08
C THR A 141 15.35 -20.33 -2.82
N GLY A 142 16.55 -20.39 -2.23
CA GLY A 142 16.84 -21.16 -1.03
C GLY A 142 17.03 -22.65 -1.28
N GLU A 143 17.14 -23.09 -2.54
CA GLU A 143 17.38 -24.50 -2.88
C GLU A 143 18.67 -25.04 -2.28
N ASN A 144 19.73 -24.22 -2.26
CA ASN A 144 21.01 -24.64 -1.70
C ASN A 144 21.16 -24.34 -0.19
N ASN A 145 20.30 -23.51 0.40
CA ASN A 145 20.45 -22.99 1.77
C ASN A 145 21.81 -22.31 2.08
N ASP A 146 22.56 -21.90 1.05
CA ASP A 146 23.88 -21.26 1.21
C ASP A 146 23.81 -19.83 1.77
N PHE A 147 22.62 -19.22 1.81
CA PHE A 147 22.41 -17.84 2.25
C PHE A 147 21.57 -17.80 3.53
N THR A 148 22.18 -17.39 4.64
CA THR A 148 21.47 -17.20 5.91
C THR A 148 20.87 -15.81 5.97
N LEU A 149 19.53 -15.72 5.94
CA LEU A 149 18.84 -14.46 6.18
C LEU A 149 19.00 -14.06 7.64
N GLN A 150 19.34 -12.79 7.88
CA GLN A 150 19.34 -12.24 9.23
C GLN A 150 17.91 -12.20 9.75
N ALA A 151 17.60 -13.10 10.68
CA ALA A 151 16.31 -13.12 11.35
C ALA A 151 16.29 -12.05 12.45
N TRP A 152 15.30 -11.16 12.38
CA TRP A 152 15.00 -10.23 13.46
C TRP A 152 13.80 -10.78 14.23
N ASN A 153 13.73 -10.51 15.54
CA ASN A 153 12.55 -10.85 16.31
C ASN A 153 11.38 -9.98 15.84
N PRO A 154 10.37 -10.53 15.14
CA PRO A 154 9.27 -9.72 14.68
C PRO A 154 8.52 -9.14 15.89
N PRO A 155 8.20 -7.84 15.91
CA PRO A 155 7.43 -7.26 16.99
C PRO A 155 6.03 -7.92 17.01
N LYS A 156 5.74 -8.65 18.10
CA LYS A 156 4.43 -9.32 18.28
C LYS A 156 3.35 -8.36 18.77
N THR A 157 3.76 -7.26 19.39
CA THR A 157 2.88 -6.22 19.90
C THR A 157 3.50 -4.86 19.62
N VAL A 158 2.64 -3.86 19.45
CA VAL A 158 3.01 -2.45 19.38
C VAL A 158 2.10 -1.69 20.33
N ALA A 159 2.60 -0.61 20.94
CA ALA A 159 1.76 0.24 21.78
C ALA A 159 0.61 0.79 20.94
N THR A 160 -0.63 0.57 21.39
CA THR A 160 -1.81 1.16 20.75
C THR A 160 -1.72 2.67 20.88
N GLN A 161 -1.73 3.33 19.73
CA GLN A 161 -1.78 4.78 19.64
C GLN A 161 -3.20 5.18 19.27
N CYS A 162 -3.79 6.08 20.05
CA CYS A 162 -5.10 6.65 19.77
C CYS A 162 -5.05 8.15 19.95
N SER A 163 -5.86 8.86 19.17
CA SER A 163 -6.14 10.28 19.39
C SER A 163 -7.61 10.44 19.69
N PHE A 164 -7.92 11.24 20.73
CA PHE A 164 -9.27 11.57 21.12
C PHE A 164 -9.48 13.08 21.12
N VAL A 165 -10.56 13.53 20.48
CA VAL A 165 -10.98 14.93 20.47
C VAL A 165 -12.39 15.03 21.02
N LYS A 166 -12.61 15.95 21.95
CA LYS A 166 -13.93 16.25 22.52
C LYS A 166 -14.48 17.54 21.92
N ARG A 167 -15.65 17.47 21.27
CA ARG A 167 -16.40 18.64 20.78
C ARG A 167 -17.77 18.65 21.45
N ASN A 168 -18.00 19.56 22.39
CA ASN A 168 -19.20 19.59 23.24
C ASN A 168 -19.43 18.26 24.00
N ARG A 169 -20.51 17.54 23.66
CA ARG A 169 -20.89 16.24 24.22
C ARG A 169 -20.41 15.06 23.36
N GLU A 170 -19.78 15.32 22.23
CA GLU A 170 -19.36 14.31 21.27
C GLU A 170 -17.86 14.01 21.43
N PHE A 171 -17.50 12.72 21.36
CA PHE A 171 -16.13 12.24 21.35
C PHE A 171 -15.82 11.66 19.98
N LEU A 172 -14.66 12.01 19.44
CA LEU A 172 -14.05 11.30 18.34
C LEU A 172 -12.89 10.49 18.89
N ILE A 173 -12.90 9.18 18.64
CA ILE A 173 -11.78 8.29 18.94
C ILE A 173 -11.28 7.74 17.61
N THR A 174 -10.00 7.96 17.34
CA THR A 174 -9.34 7.38 16.16
C THR A 174 -8.33 6.35 16.62
N ALA A 175 -8.53 5.10 16.19
CA ALA A 175 -7.60 4.00 16.34
C ALA A 175 -7.52 3.34 14.96
N SER A 176 -6.44 3.59 14.23
CA SER A 176 -6.35 3.18 12.83
C SER A 176 -5.03 2.51 12.50
N GLY A 177 -5.12 1.37 11.81
CA GLY A 177 -3.96 0.79 11.17
C GLY A 177 -4.23 -0.49 10.40
N GLY A 178 -3.44 -0.64 9.34
CA GLY A 178 -3.20 -1.87 8.61
C GLY A 178 -2.27 -1.60 7.44
N VAL A 179 -1.65 -2.64 6.93
CA VAL A 179 -1.12 -2.70 5.57
C VAL A 179 -1.70 -3.99 5.00
N GLN A 180 -2.24 -3.93 3.79
CA GLN A 180 -2.81 -5.07 3.09
C GLN A 180 -2.05 -5.24 1.77
N ILE A 181 -1.44 -6.40 1.57
CA ILE A 181 -0.66 -6.72 0.38
C ILE A 181 -1.28 -7.95 -0.28
N ASP A 182 -2.12 -7.72 -1.30
CA ASP A 182 -2.79 -8.78 -2.07
C ASP A 182 -2.02 -9.06 -3.37
N ASN A 183 -0.74 -9.42 -3.25
CA ASN A 183 0.18 -9.54 -4.38
C ASN A 183 -0.26 -10.54 -5.47
N TRP A 184 -0.79 -11.70 -5.07
CA TRP A 184 -1.30 -12.72 -6.00
C TRP A 184 -2.52 -12.26 -6.79
N GLN A 185 -3.40 -11.46 -6.18
CA GLN A 185 -4.56 -10.90 -6.87
C GLN A 185 -4.08 -9.93 -7.96
N VAL A 186 -3.13 -9.05 -7.64
CA VAL A 186 -2.53 -8.12 -8.61
C VAL A 186 -1.84 -8.90 -9.74
N ALA A 187 -0.97 -9.86 -9.42
CA ALA A 187 -0.26 -10.68 -10.41
C ALA A 187 -1.18 -11.53 -11.30
N SER A 188 -2.41 -11.78 -10.86
CA SER A 188 -3.43 -12.50 -11.65
C SER A 188 -4.11 -11.62 -12.69
N GLN A 189 -4.02 -10.30 -12.56
CA GLN A 189 -4.61 -9.34 -13.48
C GLN A 189 -3.55 -8.87 -14.48
N SER A 190 -3.73 -9.22 -15.75
CA SER A 190 -2.82 -8.77 -16.81
C SER A 190 -3.55 -8.51 -18.12
N GLN A 191 -2.98 -7.63 -18.95
CA GLN A 191 -3.47 -7.33 -20.29
C GLN A 191 -2.31 -7.28 -21.29
N VAL A 192 -2.55 -7.74 -22.51
CA VAL A 192 -1.55 -7.63 -23.59
C VAL A 192 -1.43 -6.17 -24.00
N SER A 193 -0.19 -5.69 -24.10
CA SER A 193 0.15 -4.33 -24.55
C SER A 193 1.29 -4.40 -25.57
N PRO A 194 1.06 -4.01 -26.84
CA PRO A 194 2.11 -3.98 -27.86
C PRO A 194 3.28 -3.08 -27.46
N ARG A 195 3.02 -2.00 -26.71
CA ARG A 195 4.05 -1.06 -26.24
C ARG A 195 5.12 -1.75 -25.40
N VAL A 196 4.75 -2.75 -24.61
CA VAL A 196 5.70 -3.51 -23.76
C VAL A 196 6.65 -4.34 -24.63
N ALA A 197 6.18 -4.87 -25.76
CA ALA A 197 7.04 -5.56 -26.72
C ALA A 197 8.01 -4.60 -27.43
N GLU A 198 7.55 -3.39 -27.79
CA GLU A 198 8.40 -2.35 -28.37
C GLU A 198 9.57 -1.97 -27.44
N VAL A 199 9.28 -1.70 -26.16
CA VAL A 199 10.32 -1.34 -25.17
C VAL A 199 11.37 -2.45 -25.04
N ARG A 200 10.97 -3.72 -25.07
CA ARG A 200 11.91 -4.85 -25.07
C ARG A 200 12.79 -4.85 -26.33
N ASN A 201 12.21 -4.57 -27.50
CA ASN A 201 12.95 -4.53 -28.76
C ASN A 201 13.92 -3.33 -28.84
N GLU A 202 13.57 -2.20 -28.23
CA GLU A 202 14.43 -1.02 -28.08
C GLU A 202 15.61 -1.26 -27.13
N ASN A 203 15.47 -2.20 -26.19
CA ASN A 203 16.48 -2.57 -25.21
C ASN A 203 16.92 -4.04 -25.39
N PRO A 204 17.48 -4.41 -26.57
CA PRO A 204 17.86 -5.78 -26.83
C PRO A 204 18.93 -6.24 -25.83
N HIS A 205 18.89 -7.52 -25.49
CA HIS A 205 19.95 -8.14 -24.68
C HIS A 205 21.29 -7.99 -25.39
N VAL A 206 22.10 -7.03 -24.94
CA VAL A 206 23.50 -6.91 -25.37
C VAL A 206 24.30 -7.88 -24.53
N GLY A 207 24.61 -9.06 -25.08
CA GLY A 207 25.48 -10.04 -24.45
C GLY A 207 26.75 -9.36 -23.93
N GLY A 208 27.00 -9.47 -22.62
CA GLY A 208 28.17 -8.90 -21.95
C GLY A 208 27.95 -7.62 -21.14
N ARG A 209 26.75 -7.03 -21.11
CA ARG A 209 26.42 -5.93 -20.17
C ARG A 209 25.29 -6.33 -19.23
N TRP A 210 25.65 -6.59 -17.99
CA TRP A 210 24.72 -6.65 -16.85
C TRP A 210 24.43 -5.21 -16.43
N TRP A 211 23.16 -4.80 -16.42
CA TRP A 211 22.72 -3.54 -15.82
C TRP A 211 21.83 -3.83 -14.60
N TRP A 212 22.01 -3.01 -13.55
CA TRP A 212 21.07 -2.82 -12.46
C TRP A 212 20.38 -1.48 -12.63
#